data_AF-A0A950G443-F1
#
_entry.id   AF-A0A950G443-F1
#
_cell.length_a   1.000
_cell.length_b   1.000
_cell.length_c   1.000
_cell.angle_alpha   90.00
_cell.angle_beta   90.00
_cell.angle_gamma   90.00
#
_symmetry.space_group_name_H-M   'P 1'
#
loop_
_entity.id
_entity.type
_entity.pdbx_description
1 polymer ?
#
loop_
_entity_poly.entity_id
_entity_poly.type
_entity_poly.pdbx_seq_one_letter_code
_entity_poly.pdbx_strand_id
1 'polypeptide(L)'
;MKLHRIIIVASTLLASSGFALAHNGDSDDPVEQTKASTVTRAEVQADLAIYRESGLLALDRQDSVDPSSAEYRAAESRYEKLRNASQAAQLAKPRESSSDAKVVTAKQSSLDHSQQ
;
A
#
# COMPACT_ATOMS: atom_id res chain seq x y z
N MET A 1 31.86 25.03 -0.17
CA MET A 1 32.00 23.73 0.54
C MET A 1 31.16 22.70 -0.22
N LYS A 2 31.79 21.73 -0.89
CA LYS A 2 31.11 20.70 -1.70
C LYS A 2 30.96 19.43 -0.85
N LEU A 3 29.73 19.03 -0.58
CA LEU A 3 29.41 17.78 0.11
C LEU A 3 28.89 16.77 -0.91
N HIS A 4 29.73 15.77 -1.22
CA HIS A 4 29.39 14.63 -2.06
C HIS A 4 28.60 13.63 -1.21
N ARG A 5 27.37 13.30 -1.62
CA ARG A 5 26.59 12.20 -1.05
C ARG A 5 26.55 11.08 -2.08
N ILE A 6 27.53 10.19 -1.99
CA ILE A 6 27.51 8.90 -2.67
C ILE A 6 26.62 7.99 -1.81
N ILE A 7 25.47 7.58 -2.33
CA ILE A 7 24.74 6.44 -1.81
C ILE A 7 24.55 5.47 -2.96
N ILE A 8 25.37 4.42 -2.96
CA ILE A 8 25.23 3.24 -3.79
C ILE A 8 24.22 2.34 -3.06
N VAL A 9 23.06 2.07 -3.67
CA VAL A 9 22.20 0.95 -3.26
C VAL A 9 22.25 -0.08 -4.37
N ALA A 10 23.17 -1.03 -4.24
CA ALA A 10 23.16 -2.26 -5.01
C ALA A 10 22.22 -3.25 -4.32
N SER A 11 21.22 -3.75 -5.03
CA SER A 11 20.43 -4.90 -4.58
C SER A 11 20.16 -5.78 -5.78
N THR A 12 21.05 -6.74 -5.98
CA THR A 12 20.88 -7.87 -6.90
C THR A 12 20.17 -8.99 -6.14
N LEU A 13 18.99 -9.39 -6.59
CA LEU A 13 18.47 -10.73 -6.31
C LEU A 13 18.26 -11.46 -7.63
N LEU A 14 19.03 -12.53 -7.78
CA LEU A 14 18.99 -13.50 -8.87
C LEU A 14 18.21 -14.73 -8.37
N ALA A 15 17.14 -15.11 -9.06
CA ALA A 15 16.54 -16.44 -8.94
C ALA A 15 15.93 -16.84 -10.27
N SER A 16 16.62 -17.73 -10.97
CA SER A 16 16.24 -18.37 -12.23
C SER A 16 15.53 -19.70 -11.96
N SER A 17 14.41 -19.97 -12.63
CA SER A 17 13.87 -21.32 -12.86
C SER A 17 12.89 -21.28 -14.04
N GLY A 18 13.21 -22.00 -15.12
CA GLY A 18 12.38 -22.10 -16.32
C GLY A 18 11.41 -23.27 -16.30
N PHE A 19 10.38 -23.19 -17.15
CA PHE A 19 9.63 -24.31 -17.71
C PHE A 19 9.28 -23.96 -19.16
N ALA A 20 9.49 -24.90 -20.08
CA ALA A 20 9.09 -24.82 -21.46
C ALA A 20 7.99 -25.86 -21.74
N LEU A 21 6.89 -25.46 -22.39
CA LEU A 21 6.18 -26.29 -23.37
C LEU A 21 5.27 -25.43 -24.26
N ALA A 22 5.41 -25.60 -25.58
CA ALA A 22 4.70 -24.88 -26.63
C ALA A 22 3.37 -25.54 -27.00
N HIS A 23 2.32 -24.76 -27.30
CA HIS A 23 1.40 -25.11 -28.40
C HIS A 23 0.57 -23.92 -28.91
N ASN A 24 0.48 -23.87 -30.24
CA ASN A 24 -0.02 -22.86 -31.16
C ASN A 24 -1.50 -22.50 -31.03
N GLY A 25 -1.85 -21.24 -31.33
CA GLY A 25 -3.12 -20.90 -31.97
C GLY A 25 -3.75 -19.58 -31.53
N ASP A 26 -3.82 -18.63 -32.48
CA ASP A 26 -4.75 -17.50 -32.56
C ASP A 26 -4.67 -16.39 -31.49
N SER A 27 -4.16 -15.23 -31.94
CA SER A 27 -4.33 -13.91 -31.33
C SER A 27 -3.80 -13.73 -29.89
N ASP A 28 -2.49 -13.95 -29.71
CA ASP A 28 -1.73 -13.50 -28.54
C ASP A 28 -1.49 -11.97 -28.61
N ASP A 29 -2.52 -11.17 -28.33
CA ASP A 29 -2.22 -9.94 -27.57
C ASP A 29 -1.71 -10.43 -26.21
N PRO A 30 -0.50 -10.06 -25.75
CA PRO A 30 -0.08 -10.43 -24.42
C PRO A 30 -1.12 -9.83 -23.48
N VAL A 31 -1.93 -10.69 -22.85
CA VAL A 31 -2.77 -10.30 -21.72
C VAL A 31 -1.83 -9.68 -20.70
N GLU A 32 -1.71 -8.35 -20.73
CA GLU A 32 -0.92 -7.60 -19.77
C GLU A 32 -1.45 -8.00 -18.41
N GLN A 33 -0.68 -8.85 -17.74
CA GLN A 33 -0.95 -9.36 -16.42
C GLN A 33 -1.17 -8.14 -15.54
N THR A 34 -2.44 -7.85 -15.23
CA THR A 34 -2.84 -6.66 -14.49
C THR A 34 -2.04 -6.65 -13.21
N LYS A 35 -1.01 -5.79 -13.13
CA LYS A 35 -0.19 -5.67 -11.93
C LYS A 35 -1.14 -5.34 -10.79
N ALA A 36 -1.23 -6.23 -9.80
CA ALA A 36 -2.05 -5.98 -8.63
C ALA A 36 -1.63 -4.65 -8.01
N SER A 37 -2.57 -3.73 -7.85
CA SER A 37 -2.31 -2.46 -7.16
C SER A 37 -1.85 -2.73 -5.74
N THR A 38 -0.75 -2.11 -5.33
CA THR A 38 -0.27 -2.16 -3.95
C THR A 38 -1.22 -1.45 -2.98
N VAL A 39 -2.12 -0.60 -3.48
CA VAL A 39 -3.09 0.17 -2.68
C VAL A 39 -4.47 -0.47 -2.75
N THR A 40 -5.08 -0.68 -1.59
CA THR A 40 -6.43 -1.24 -1.46
C THR A 40 -7.51 -0.18 -1.76
N ARG A 41 -8.70 -0.64 -2.14
CA ARG A 41 -9.86 0.25 -2.36
C ARG A 41 -10.19 1.09 -1.12
N ALA A 42 -10.10 0.50 0.08
CA ALA A 42 -10.39 1.19 1.33
C ALA A 42 -9.41 2.34 1.59
N GLU A 43 -8.13 2.14 1.31
CA GLU A 43 -7.11 3.18 1.44
C GLU A 43 -7.35 4.33 0.45
N VAL A 44 -7.70 4.02 -0.80
CA VAL A 44 -8.04 5.05 -1.80
C VAL A 44 -9.24 5.89 -1.35
N GLN A 45 -10.28 5.25 -0.79
CA GLN A 45 -11.46 5.96 -0.30
C GLN A 45 -11.15 6.85 0.91
N ALA A 46 -10.29 6.38 1.82
CA ALA A 46 -9.84 7.16 2.96
C ALA A 46 -9.00 8.37 2.53
N ASP A 47 -8.07 8.17 1.57
CA ASP A 47 -7.27 9.26 1.03
C ASP A 47 -8.13 10.28 0.27
N LEU A 48 -9.12 9.81 -0.50
CA LEU A 48 -10.07 10.68 -1.18
C LEU A 48 -10.90 11.53 -0.20
N ALA A 49 -11.26 10.98 0.96
CA ALA A 49 -11.95 11.74 2.00
C ALA A 49 -11.06 12.88 2.54
N ILE A 50 -9.79 12.60 2.81
CA ILE A 50 -8.80 13.58 3.26
C ILE A 50 -8.56 14.64 2.18
N TYR A 51 -8.48 14.23 0.91
CA TYR A 51 -8.33 15.11 -0.24
C TYR A 51 -9.50 16.08 -0.42
N ARG A 52 -10.71 15.63 -0.08
CA ARG A 52 -11.92 16.46 -0.05
C ARG A 52 -11.89 17.45 1.12
N GLU A 53 -11.53 16.97 2.30
CA GLU A 53 -11.50 17.77 3.53
C GLU A 53 -10.42 18.86 3.48
N SER A 54 -9.29 18.61 2.83
CA SER A 54 -8.22 19.61 2.67
C SER A 54 -8.63 20.82 1.82
N GLY A 55 -9.64 20.64 0.97
CA GLY A 55 -10.09 21.61 -0.04
C GLY A 55 -9.43 21.42 -1.40
N LEU A 56 -8.46 20.50 -1.55
CA LEU A 56 -7.77 20.27 -2.83
C LEU A 56 -8.74 19.81 -3.92
N LEU A 57 -9.72 18.95 -3.61
CA LEU A 57 -10.71 18.54 -4.62
C LEU A 57 -11.54 19.72 -5.15
N ALA A 58 -11.80 20.74 -4.32
CA ALA A 58 -12.54 21.92 -4.76
C ALA A 58 -11.69 22.81 -5.68
N LEU A 59 -10.39 22.90 -5.42
CA LEU A 59 -9.43 23.64 -6.24
C LEU A 59 -9.20 22.94 -7.60
N ASP A 60 -9.01 21.62 -7.61
CA ASP A 60 -8.81 20.84 -8.84
C ASP A 60 -10.00 20.87 -9.81
N ARG A 61 -11.20 21.12 -9.29
CA ARG A 61 -12.42 21.23 -10.11
C ARG A 61 -12.53 22.58 -10.81
N GLN A 62 -11.68 23.55 -10.48
CA GLN A 62 -11.65 24.83 -11.18
C GLN A 62 -10.95 24.65 -12.53
N ASP A 63 -11.42 25.37 -13.55
CA ASP A 63 -10.86 25.27 -14.91
C ASP A 63 -9.38 25.69 -14.99
N SER A 64 -8.94 26.55 -14.07
CA SER A 64 -7.55 26.97 -13.95
C SER A 64 -7.17 27.11 -12.48
N VAL A 65 -6.46 26.12 -11.95
CA VAL A 65 -5.82 26.20 -10.64
C VAL A 65 -4.35 26.59 -10.82
N ASP A 66 -3.88 27.56 -10.03
CA ASP A 66 -2.46 27.88 -9.94
C ASP A 66 -1.85 27.12 -8.75
N PRO A 67 -0.98 26.12 -8.98
CA PRO A 67 -0.35 25.34 -7.91
C PRO A 67 0.57 26.19 -7.02
N SER A 68 1.01 27.35 -7.52
CA SER A 68 1.84 28.28 -6.75
C SER A 68 1.02 29.25 -5.89
N SER A 69 -0.31 29.29 -6.06
CA SER A 69 -1.20 30.16 -5.30
C SER A 69 -1.16 29.91 -3.80
N ALA A 70 -1.41 30.95 -3.01
CA ALA A 70 -1.43 30.82 -1.55
C ALA A 70 -2.53 29.85 -1.08
N GLU A 71 -3.66 29.80 -1.79
CA GLU A 71 -4.77 28.91 -1.49
C GLU A 71 -4.41 27.44 -1.71
N TYR A 72 -3.78 27.12 -2.84
CA TYR A 72 -3.35 25.75 -3.15
C TYR A 72 -2.33 25.24 -2.12
N ARG A 73 -1.29 26.05 -1.82
CA ARG A 73 -0.30 25.69 -0.79
C ARG A 73 -0.93 25.51 0.60
N ALA A 74 -1.95 26.32 0.93
CA ALA A 74 -2.66 26.18 2.20
C ALA A 74 -3.49 24.87 2.24
N ALA A 75 -4.17 24.52 1.15
CA ALA A 75 -4.90 23.26 1.03
C ALA A 75 -3.95 22.05 1.07
N GLU A 76 -2.82 22.11 0.40
CA GLU A 76 -1.78 21.09 0.42
C GLU A 76 -1.23 20.87 1.84
N SER A 77 -0.89 21.95 2.55
CA SER A 77 -0.44 21.84 3.95
C SER A 77 -1.50 21.21 4.87
N ARG A 78 -2.79 21.45 4.62
CA ARG A 78 -3.87 20.79 5.37
C ARG A 78 -3.94 19.30 5.03
N TYR A 79 -3.84 18.95 3.74
CA TYR A 79 -3.84 17.57 3.28
C TYR A 79 -2.72 16.76 3.94
N GLU A 80 -1.49 17.27 3.94
CA GLU A 80 -0.35 16.59 4.58
C GLU A 80 -0.57 16.37 6.08
N LYS A 81 -1.06 17.38 6.80
CA LYS A 81 -1.35 17.27 8.24
C LYS A 81 -2.38 16.19 8.52
N LEU A 82 -3.50 16.18 7.79
CA LEU A 82 -4.58 15.21 7.96
C LEU A 82 -4.10 13.79 7.60
N ARG A 83 -3.39 13.64 6.48
CA ARG A 83 -2.85 12.35 6.03
C ARG A 83 -1.83 11.78 7.00
N ASN A 84 -0.95 12.61 7.55
CA ASN A 84 0.04 12.20 8.54
C ASN A 84 -0.63 11.80 9.86
N ALA A 85 -1.63 12.55 10.31
CA ALA A 85 -2.40 12.21 11.51
C ALA A 85 -3.16 10.87 11.35
N SER A 86 -3.77 10.63 10.19
CA SER A 86 -4.44 9.36 9.87
C SER A 86 -3.46 8.18 9.90
N GLN A 87 -2.28 8.33 9.31
CA GLN A 87 -1.24 7.28 9.32
C GLN A 87 -0.73 7.01 10.75
N ALA A 88 -0.49 8.06 11.54
CA ALA A 88 -0.11 7.91 12.94
C ALA A 88 -1.18 7.18 13.75
N ALA A 89 -2.47 7.47 13.51
CA ALA A 89 -3.57 6.78 14.16
C ALA A 89 -3.67 5.29 13.76
N GLN A 90 -3.29 4.92 12.53
CA GLN A 90 -3.24 3.52 12.09
C GLN A 90 -2.10 2.75 12.76
N LEU A 91 -0.95 3.40 12.96
CA LEU A 91 0.20 2.83 13.66
C LEU A 91 -0.07 2.62 15.15
N ALA A 92 -0.87 3.49 15.76
CA ALA A 92 -1.23 3.44 17.18
C ALA A 92 -2.31 2.39 17.51
N LYS A 93 -3.05 1.87 16.52
CA LYS A 93 -4.01 0.78 16.73
C LYS A 93 -3.23 -0.52 17.00
N PRO A 94 -3.39 -1.14 18.18
CA PRO A 94 -2.69 -2.38 18.47
C PRO A 94 -3.11 -3.45 17.45
N ARG A 95 -2.13 -4.18 16.89
CA ARG A 95 -2.31 -5.30 15.95
C ARG A 95 -2.94 -6.52 16.65
N GLU A 96 -4.08 -6.34 17.29
CA GLU A 96 -4.87 -7.35 18.02
C GLU A 96 -5.56 -8.34 17.05
N SER A 97 -4.85 -8.88 16.05
CA SER A 97 -5.42 -9.87 15.13
C SER A 97 -4.46 -11.02 14.80
N SER A 98 -3.28 -11.10 15.42
CA SER A 98 -2.42 -12.29 15.33
C SER A 98 -2.47 -13.19 16.58
N SER A 99 -3.18 -12.80 17.64
CA SER A 99 -3.26 -13.59 18.88
C SER A 99 -4.32 -14.70 18.86
N ASP A 100 -5.30 -14.65 17.95
CA ASP A 100 -6.33 -15.71 17.82
C ASP A 100 -5.87 -16.92 16.99
N ALA A 101 -4.88 -16.75 16.11
CA ALA A 101 -4.35 -17.84 15.29
C ALA A 101 -3.53 -18.86 16.10
N LYS A 102 -3.22 -18.58 17.37
CA LYS A 102 -2.47 -19.49 18.26
C LYS A 102 -3.34 -20.23 19.28
N VAL A 103 -4.62 -19.88 19.44
CA VAL A 103 -5.49 -20.48 20.47
C VAL A 103 -6.20 -21.74 19.98
N VAL A 104 -6.39 -21.93 18.67
CA VAL A 104 -7.04 -23.14 18.13
C VAL A 104 -6.12 -24.37 18.15
N THR A 105 -4.80 -24.20 18.06
CA THR A 105 -3.86 -25.34 18.03
C THR A 105 -3.51 -25.89 19.42
N ALA A 106 -3.74 -25.14 20.50
CA ALA A 106 -3.36 -25.58 21.86
C ALA A 106 -4.37 -26.55 22.52
N LYS A 107 -5.55 -26.79 21.93
CA LYS A 107 -6.61 -27.62 22.54
C LYS A 107 -6.91 -28.95 21.82
N GLN A 108 -6.12 -29.33 20.82
CA GLN A 108 -6.28 -30.62 20.11
C GLN A 108 -5.21 -31.68 20.44
N SER A 109 -4.14 -31.35 21.16
CA SER A 109 -3.07 -32.32 21.47
C SER A 109 -3.16 -33.02 22.83
N SER A 110 -4.25 -32.89 23.60
CA SER A 110 -4.34 -33.51 24.94
C SER A 110 -5.35 -34.66 25.09
N LEU A 111 -5.87 -35.25 24.00
CA LEU A 111 -6.96 -36.23 24.11
C LEU A 111 -6.71 -37.64 23.55
N ASP A 112 -5.51 -38.02 23.08
CA ASP A 112 -5.36 -39.33 22.43
C ASP A 112 -4.10 -40.15 22.77
N HIS A 113 -3.44 -39.95 23.91
CA HIS A 113 -2.30 -40.81 24.31
C HIS A 113 -2.37 -41.31 25.75
N SER A 114 -3.57 -41.53 26.29
CA SER A 114 -3.74 -42.18 27.58
C SER A 114 -4.89 -43.20 27.56
N GLN A 115 -4.66 -44.29 26.86
CA GLN A 115 -5.14 -45.64 27.19
C GLN A 115 -4.00 -46.57 26.75
N GLN A 116 -3.17 -47.06 27.68
CA GLN A 116 -3.35 -48.37 28.34
C GLN A 116 -3.58 -49.50 27.34
#